data_AF-A0A171D3R0-F1
#
_entry.id   AF-A0A171D3R0-F1
#
_cell.length_a   1.000
_cell.length_b   1.000
_cell.length_c   1.000
_cell.angle_alpha   90.00
_cell.angle_beta   90.00
_cell.angle_gamma   90.00
#
_symmetry.space_group_name_H-M   'P 1'
#
loop_
_entity.id
_entity.type
_entity.pdbx_description
1 polymer ?
#
loop_
_entity_poly.entity_id
_entity_poly.type
_entity_poly.pdbx_seq_one_letter_code
_entity_poly.pdbx_strand_id
1 'polypeptide(L)'
;MSLRDQVAGLPGGAELSELAGKVDGDPAAVRAVAARWRSAAGKVSDHTGGLGGAVAEVDAAWKGESADAFATYMRRYGRAGDALHDALTDCATALDTAAAALESAESRIGSIMGTLLDDVAAHRERNPGRSDKDLEPGIRSLVGRAVSDARPHVEAAGKAVTAAKDAVTRHMAERPLTFADIAAAGDERFVPAPGRTVDWERTAGYRPQDGAGNGGNGGGGNGGGGNGQGGGFGGYGSSGPPPPGGGPAPTGQVKEWIEQAIEILKAQGYPAEKMNPSDIWMIIQHESGGNPHAINNWDSNAAAGIPSKGLMQTIDPTFDRWSLPGHKDIYDPVDNIIAGVRYAIGRYGSVSAVPGVVGTKNGTGYVGY
;
A
#
# COMPACT_ATOMS: atom_id res chain seq x y z
N MET A 1 33.69 21.65 16.47
CA MET A 1 33.94 20.20 16.40
C MET A 1 32.60 19.50 16.41
N SER A 2 32.37 18.58 15.47
CA SER A 2 31.17 17.74 15.51
C SER A 2 31.21 16.79 16.71
N LEU A 3 30.06 16.24 17.12
CA LEU A 3 29.98 15.18 18.14
C LEU A 3 30.91 14.01 17.81
N ARG A 4 30.96 13.64 16.53
CA ARG A 4 31.78 12.57 15.98
C ARG A 4 33.28 12.86 16.12
N ASP A 5 33.72 14.10 15.91
CA ASP A 5 35.13 14.50 16.10
C ASP A 5 35.56 14.43 17.58
N GLN A 6 34.67 14.83 18.49
CA GLN A 6 34.93 14.78 19.94
C GLN A 6 35.06 13.34 20.43
N VAL A 7 34.16 12.46 19.98
CA VAL A 7 34.22 11.02 20.30
C VAL A 7 35.46 10.37 19.68
N ALA A 8 35.81 10.70 18.44
CA ALA A 8 37.00 10.17 17.78
C ALA A 8 38.30 10.52 18.54
N GLY A 9 38.33 11.66 19.24
CA GLY A 9 39.45 12.07 20.08
C GLY A 9 39.59 11.32 21.42
N LEU A 10 38.58 10.51 21.81
CA LEU A 10 38.66 9.70 23.02
C LEU A 10 39.52 8.44 22.81
N PRO A 11 40.21 7.95 23.85
CA PRO A 11 40.87 6.65 23.81
C PRO A 11 39.92 5.52 23.41
N GLY A 12 40.15 4.93 22.23
CA GLY A 12 39.30 3.88 21.67
C GLY A 12 38.05 4.37 20.92
N GLY A 13 37.81 5.68 20.84
CA GLY A 13 36.59 6.25 20.25
C GLY A 13 36.50 6.18 18.72
N ALA A 14 37.58 5.78 18.04
CA ALA A 14 37.61 5.64 16.58
C ALA A 14 36.53 4.67 16.05
N GLU A 15 36.29 3.56 16.74
CA GLU A 15 35.29 2.58 16.33
C GLU A 15 33.86 3.14 16.40
N LEU A 16 33.53 3.84 17.49
CA LEU A 16 32.20 4.47 17.62
C LEU A 16 32.01 5.57 16.56
N SER A 17 33.06 6.33 16.25
CA SER A 17 33.05 7.32 15.17
C SER A 17 32.86 6.67 13.79
N GLU A 18 33.44 5.49 13.55
CA GLU A 18 33.22 4.73 12.32
C GLU A 18 31.77 4.22 12.22
N LEU A 19 31.21 3.69 13.32
CA LEU A 19 29.82 3.26 13.39
C LEU A 19 28.84 4.40 13.11
N ALA A 20 29.08 5.58 13.69
CA ALA A 20 28.30 6.78 13.40
C ALA A 20 28.39 7.17 11.92
N GLY A 21 29.57 7.05 11.30
CA GLY A 21 29.76 7.31 9.88
C GLY A 21 29.02 6.33 8.95
N LYS A 22 28.66 5.14 9.41
CA LYS A 22 27.91 4.15 8.59
C LYS A 22 26.43 4.47 8.46
N VAL A 23 25.90 5.31 9.35
CA VAL A 23 24.48 5.74 9.34
C VAL A 23 24.33 7.21 8.92
N ASP A 24 25.45 7.86 8.58
CA ASP A 24 25.52 9.21 8.05
C ASP A 24 25.00 9.21 6.60
N GLY A 25 23.72 9.55 6.44
CA GLY A 25 23.01 9.50 5.16
C GLY A 25 21.94 10.59 5.06
N ASP A 26 21.17 10.57 3.98
CA ASP A 26 20.08 11.54 3.75
C ASP A 26 18.71 10.82 3.67
N PRO A 27 18.09 10.51 4.82
CA PRO A 27 16.75 9.92 4.87
C PRO A 27 15.68 10.75 4.14
N ALA A 28 15.84 12.08 4.10
CA ALA A 28 14.90 12.98 3.45
C ALA A 28 14.96 12.82 1.92
N ALA A 29 16.16 12.71 1.34
CA ALA A 29 16.32 12.39 -0.07
C ALA A 29 15.73 11.02 -0.44
N VAL A 30 15.91 10.01 0.41
CA VAL A 30 15.31 8.68 0.21
C VAL A 30 13.78 8.76 0.17
N ARG A 31 13.17 9.47 1.12
CA ARG A 31 11.71 9.72 1.14
C ARG A 31 11.23 10.52 -0.06
N ALA A 32 12.03 11.48 -0.53
CA ALA A 32 11.71 12.24 -1.74
C ALA A 32 11.65 11.36 -3.00
N VAL A 33 12.53 10.36 -3.10
CA VAL A 33 12.46 9.35 -4.17
C VAL A 33 11.20 8.49 -4.03
N ALA A 34 10.91 7.99 -2.82
CA ALA A 34 9.70 7.21 -2.55
C ALA A 34 8.42 7.98 -2.92
N ALA A 35 8.33 9.27 -2.57
CA ALA A 35 7.20 10.12 -2.92
C ALA A 35 7.03 10.30 -4.43
N ARG A 36 8.14 10.43 -5.18
CA ARG A 36 8.10 10.51 -6.66
C ARG A 36 7.61 9.21 -7.28
N TRP A 37 8.01 8.06 -6.74
CA TRP A 37 7.54 6.75 -7.21
C TRP A 37 6.05 6.54 -6.95
N ARG A 38 5.53 6.95 -5.78
CA ARG A 38 4.07 6.95 -5.54
C ARG A 38 3.32 7.87 -6.50
N SER A 39 3.85 9.05 -6.77
CA SER A 39 3.25 9.96 -7.76
C SER A 39 3.23 9.36 -9.16
N ALA A 40 4.29 8.64 -9.55
CA ALA A 40 4.32 7.91 -10.81
C ALA A 40 3.31 6.75 -10.82
N ALA A 41 3.21 5.98 -9.73
CA ALA A 41 2.25 4.90 -9.58
C ALA A 41 0.81 5.39 -9.71
N GLY A 42 0.47 6.52 -9.09
CA GLY A 42 -0.84 7.17 -9.22
C GLY A 42 -1.15 7.52 -10.68
N LYS A 43 -0.24 8.19 -11.37
CA LYS A 43 -0.41 8.53 -12.79
C LYS A 43 -0.58 7.31 -13.69
N VAL A 44 0.16 6.23 -13.42
CA VAL A 44 0.00 4.98 -14.16
C VAL A 44 -1.41 4.44 -13.98
N SER A 45 -1.91 4.41 -12.74
CA SER A 45 -3.28 3.98 -12.41
C SER A 45 -4.33 4.87 -13.09
N ASP A 46 -4.16 6.19 -13.08
CA ASP A 46 -5.09 7.13 -13.74
C ASP A 46 -5.18 6.84 -15.26
N HIS A 47 -4.04 6.67 -15.92
CA HIS A 47 -3.99 6.41 -17.35
C HIS A 47 -4.54 5.03 -17.72
N THR A 48 -4.21 4.00 -16.95
CA THR A 48 -4.68 2.63 -17.22
C THR A 48 -6.14 2.44 -16.83
N GLY A 49 -6.62 3.14 -15.81
CA GLY A 49 -8.04 3.24 -15.45
C GLY A 49 -8.85 3.94 -16.54
N GLY A 50 -8.38 5.09 -17.05
CA GLY A 50 -9.02 5.78 -18.17
C GLY A 50 -9.07 4.92 -19.45
N LEU A 51 -7.98 4.20 -19.74
CA LEU A 51 -7.96 3.23 -20.84
C LEU A 51 -8.94 2.08 -20.61
N GLY A 52 -8.99 1.52 -19.39
CA GLY A 52 -9.92 0.46 -19.02
C GLY A 52 -11.37 0.90 -19.17
N GLY A 53 -11.71 2.12 -18.76
CA GLY A 53 -13.03 2.72 -18.95
C GLY A 53 -13.41 2.84 -20.43
N ALA A 54 -12.52 3.39 -21.26
CA ALA A 54 -12.75 3.48 -22.70
C ALA A 54 -12.92 2.11 -23.36
N VAL A 55 -12.15 1.11 -22.94
CA VAL A 55 -12.29 -0.28 -23.43
C VAL A 55 -13.62 -0.89 -22.98
N ALA A 56 -14.06 -0.65 -21.75
CA ALA A 56 -15.35 -1.11 -21.24
C ALA A 56 -16.53 -0.46 -21.98
N GLU A 57 -16.42 0.82 -22.35
CA GLU A 57 -17.42 1.48 -23.21
C GLU A 57 -17.51 0.82 -24.58
N VAL A 58 -16.36 0.49 -25.19
CA VAL A 58 -16.32 -0.23 -26.47
C VAL A 58 -16.92 -1.63 -26.34
N ASP A 59 -16.57 -2.38 -25.29
CA ASP A 59 -17.09 -3.72 -24.96
C ASP A 59 -18.61 -3.72 -24.73
N ALA A 60 -19.13 -2.65 -24.11
CA ALA A 60 -20.57 -2.47 -23.91
C ALA A 60 -21.29 -2.05 -25.21
N ALA A 61 -20.66 -1.22 -26.03
CA ALA A 61 -21.24 -0.68 -27.26
C ALA A 61 -21.24 -1.66 -28.43
N TRP A 62 -20.27 -2.58 -28.47
CA TRP A 62 -20.00 -3.47 -29.58
C TRP A 62 -19.85 -4.91 -29.11
N LYS A 63 -20.54 -5.83 -29.78
CA LYS A 63 -20.47 -7.28 -29.56
C LYS A 63 -19.93 -7.95 -30.82
N GLY A 64 -19.40 -9.15 -30.65
CA GLY A 64 -18.84 -9.96 -31.74
C GLY A 64 -17.47 -10.51 -31.36
N GLU A 65 -17.08 -11.63 -31.94
CA GLU A 65 -15.91 -12.37 -31.49
C GLU A 65 -14.60 -11.58 -31.74
N SER A 66 -14.58 -10.70 -32.74
CA SER A 66 -13.48 -9.75 -32.96
C SER A 66 -13.55 -8.52 -32.03
N ALA A 67 -14.72 -8.06 -31.59
CA ALA A 67 -14.83 -7.01 -30.57
C ALA A 67 -14.35 -7.51 -29.20
N ASP A 68 -14.75 -8.73 -28.82
CA ASP A 68 -14.30 -9.39 -27.59
C ASP A 68 -12.78 -9.63 -27.60
N ALA A 69 -12.22 -9.99 -28.77
CA ALA A 69 -10.79 -10.16 -28.94
C ALA A 69 -10.02 -8.85 -28.76
N PHE A 70 -10.57 -7.72 -29.24
CA PHE A 70 -10.02 -6.39 -29.01
C PHE A 70 -10.03 -6.02 -27.53
N ALA A 71 -11.18 -6.15 -26.86
CA ALA A 71 -11.29 -5.85 -25.43
C ALA A 71 -10.32 -6.70 -24.60
N THR A 72 -10.23 -8.00 -24.91
CA THR A 72 -9.29 -8.94 -24.27
C THR A 72 -7.83 -8.53 -24.46
N TYR A 73 -7.46 -8.11 -25.66
CA TYR A 73 -6.11 -7.60 -25.95
C TYR A 73 -5.83 -6.31 -25.17
N MET A 74 -6.74 -5.35 -25.20
CA MET A 74 -6.56 -4.04 -24.55
C MET A 74 -6.50 -4.12 -23.02
N ARG A 75 -7.23 -5.07 -22.40
CA ARG A 75 -7.16 -5.32 -20.94
C ARG A 75 -5.74 -5.68 -20.46
N ARG A 76 -4.83 -6.13 -21.35
CA ARG A 76 -3.42 -6.39 -21.02
C ARG A 76 -2.67 -5.12 -20.61
N TYR A 77 -3.00 -3.97 -21.22
CA TYR A 77 -2.40 -2.69 -20.87
C TYR A 77 -2.82 -2.24 -19.46
N GLY A 78 -4.08 -2.50 -19.08
CA GLY A 78 -4.56 -2.31 -17.71
C GLY A 78 -3.72 -3.11 -16.71
N ARG A 79 -3.62 -4.42 -16.92
CA ARG A 79 -2.83 -5.34 -16.06
C ARG A 79 -1.34 -5.00 -15.99
N ALA A 80 -0.74 -4.54 -17.09
CA ALA A 80 0.64 -4.07 -17.10
C ALA A 80 0.81 -2.77 -16.30
N GLY A 81 -0.21 -1.90 -16.34
CA GLY A 81 -0.30 -0.71 -15.50
C GLY A 81 -0.38 -1.06 -14.01
N ASP A 82 -1.28 -1.97 -13.65
CA ASP A 82 -1.44 -2.44 -12.27
C ASP A 82 -0.12 -3.02 -11.73
N ALA A 83 0.53 -3.89 -12.53
CA ALA A 83 1.82 -4.47 -12.15
C ALA A 83 2.94 -3.41 -11.98
N LEU A 84 2.94 -2.34 -12.79
CA LEU A 84 3.89 -1.23 -12.64
C LEU A 84 3.54 -0.35 -11.43
N HIS A 85 2.26 -0.09 -11.18
CA HIS A 85 1.78 0.62 -10.00
C HIS A 85 2.23 -0.08 -8.72
N ASP A 86 1.94 -1.38 -8.60
CA ASP A 86 2.29 -2.20 -7.44
C ASP A 86 3.80 -2.19 -7.21
N ALA A 87 4.59 -2.42 -8.27
CA ALA A 87 6.04 -2.38 -8.18
C ALA A 87 6.58 -1.04 -7.65
N LEU A 88 6.05 0.09 -8.13
CA LEU A 88 6.46 1.41 -7.67
C LEU A 88 6.06 1.67 -6.21
N THR A 89 4.85 1.25 -5.82
CA THR A 89 4.33 1.40 -4.45
C THR A 89 5.08 0.54 -3.44
N ASP A 90 5.39 -0.71 -3.78
CA ASP A 90 6.17 -1.63 -2.95
C ASP A 90 7.60 -1.12 -2.76
N CYS A 91 8.25 -0.71 -3.85
CA CYS A 91 9.59 -0.15 -3.79
C CYS A 91 9.63 1.15 -2.96
N ALA A 92 8.63 2.03 -3.09
CA ALA A 92 8.52 3.25 -2.29
C ALA A 92 8.35 2.94 -0.79
N THR A 93 7.58 1.92 -0.45
CA THR A 93 7.40 1.46 0.94
C THR A 93 8.68 0.90 1.54
N ALA A 94 9.45 0.15 0.76
CA ALA A 94 10.76 -0.35 1.20
C ALA A 94 11.77 0.79 1.43
N LEU A 95 11.77 1.81 0.55
CA LEU A 95 12.60 3.01 0.72
C LEU A 95 12.23 3.81 1.98
N ASP A 96 10.95 3.99 2.29
CA ASP A 96 10.51 4.67 3.52
C ASP A 96 10.95 3.92 4.79
N THR A 97 10.89 2.59 4.75
CA THR A 97 11.37 1.74 5.84
C THR A 97 12.88 1.92 6.06
N ALA A 98 13.66 1.95 4.98
CA ALA A 98 15.10 2.23 5.05
C ALA A 98 15.40 3.64 5.59
N ALA A 99 14.67 4.66 5.14
CA ALA A 99 14.82 6.02 5.62
C ALA A 99 14.51 6.14 7.13
N ALA A 100 13.42 5.53 7.60
CA ALA A 100 13.06 5.51 9.00
C ALA A 100 14.10 4.79 9.87
N ALA A 101 14.66 3.68 9.37
CA ALA A 101 15.71 2.94 10.08
C ALA A 101 17.02 3.76 10.19
N LEU A 102 17.42 4.46 9.11
CA LEU A 102 18.58 5.34 9.11
C LEU A 102 18.42 6.50 10.10
N GLU A 103 17.28 7.20 10.07
CA GLU A 103 16.99 8.32 10.98
C GLU A 103 16.96 7.87 12.45
N SER A 104 16.35 6.71 12.72
CA SER A 104 16.35 6.11 14.05
C SER A 104 17.77 5.78 14.51
N ALA A 105 18.59 5.17 13.65
CA ALA A 105 19.96 4.84 13.98
C ALA A 105 20.83 6.09 14.22
N GLU A 106 20.70 7.12 13.37
CA GLU A 106 21.39 8.40 13.53
C GLU A 106 21.04 9.06 14.87
N SER A 107 19.75 9.16 15.19
CA SER A 107 19.27 9.74 16.45
C SER A 107 19.78 8.96 17.68
N ARG A 108 19.71 7.63 17.64
CA ARG A 108 20.17 6.76 18.73
C ARG A 108 21.68 6.85 18.93
N ILE A 109 22.46 6.78 17.85
CA ILE A 109 23.92 6.88 17.92
C ILE A 109 24.34 8.28 18.37
N GLY A 110 23.67 9.34 17.91
CA GLY A 110 23.88 10.70 18.41
C GLY A 110 23.67 10.80 19.93
N SER A 111 22.61 10.16 20.45
CA SER A 111 22.31 10.13 21.88
C SER A 111 23.34 9.32 22.69
N ILE A 112 23.79 8.19 22.15
CA ILE A 112 24.86 7.37 22.74
C ILE A 112 26.18 8.16 22.81
N MET A 113 26.54 8.85 21.73
CA MET A 113 27.74 9.70 21.68
C MET A 113 27.66 10.86 22.69
N GLY A 114 26.50 11.52 22.82
CA GLY A 114 26.30 12.57 23.83
C GLY A 114 26.45 12.03 25.25
N THR A 115 25.76 10.94 25.57
CA THR A 115 25.84 10.27 26.88
C THR A 115 27.27 9.85 27.21
N LEU A 116 28.01 9.32 26.24
CA LEU A 116 29.42 8.96 26.41
C LEU A 116 30.28 10.17 26.80
N LEU A 117 30.09 11.31 26.15
CA LEU A 117 30.87 12.52 26.46
C LEU A 117 30.56 13.04 27.87
N ASP A 118 29.29 13.02 28.27
CA ASP A 118 28.87 13.39 29.62
C ASP A 118 29.47 12.44 30.68
N ASP A 119 29.44 11.13 30.42
CA ASP A 119 30.04 10.14 31.31
C ASP A 119 31.56 10.29 31.41
N VAL A 120 32.24 10.62 30.32
CA VAL A 120 33.69 10.88 30.32
C VAL A 120 34.01 12.16 31.10
N ALA A 121 33.20 13.21 30.95
CA ALA A 121 33.34 14.43 31.73
C ALA A 121 33.15 14.14 33.24
N ALA A 122 32.09 13.44 33.62
CA ALA A 122 31.84 13.04 34.99
C ALA A 122 32.95 12.12 35.55
N HIS A 123 33.53 11.24 34.73
CA HIS A 123 34.66 10.39 35.12
C HIS A 123 35.90 11.22 35.47
N ARG A 124 36.20 12.26 34.66
CA ARG A 124 37.28 13.21 34.94
C ARG A 124 37.05 14.00 36.22
N GLU A 125 35.83 14.52 36.41
CA GLU A 125 35.46 15.28 37.61
C GLU A 125 35.59 14.48 38.91
N ARG A 126 35.24 13.19 38.89
CA ARG A 126 35.37 12.29 40.05
C ARG A 126 36.81 11.92 40.38
N ASN A 127 37.77 12.21 39.51
CA ASN A 127 39.18 11.85 39.68
C ASN A 127 40.09 13.10 39.57
N PRO A 128 39.91 14.10 40.46
CA PRO A 128 40.69 15.33 40.41
C PRO A 128 42.17 15.04 40.63
N GLY A 129 43.04 15.64 39.80
CA GLY A 129 44.50 15.52 39.91
C GLY A 129 45.13 14.29 39.25
N ARG A 130 44.34 13.40 38.62
CA ARG A 130 44.88 12.31 37.78
C ARG A 130 45.22 12.81 36.37
N SER A 131 46.27 12.25 35.77
CA SER A 131 46.62 12.56 34.38
C SER A 131 45.65 11.88 33.41
N ASP A 132 45.52 12.39 32.18
CA ASP A 132 44.69 11.76 31.14
C ASP A 132 45.08 10.29 30.87
N LYS A 133 46.38 9.96 31.04
CA LYS A 133 46.89 8.59 30.89
C LYS A 133 46.36 7.65 31.99
N ASP A 134 46.18 8.16 33.19
CA ASP A 134 45.65 7.37 34.32
C ASP A 134 44.13 7.13 34.20
N LEU A 135 43.43 8.01 33.48
CA LEU A 135 41.98 7.91 33.22
C LEU A 135 41.66 7.07 31.99
N GLU A 136 42.65 6.85 31.10
CA GLU A 136 42.50 6.12 29.85
C GLU A 136 41.78 4.77 29.97
N PRO A 137 42.10 3.88 30.95
CA PRO A 137 41.42 2.60 31.07
C PRO A 137 39.92 2.74 31.36
N GLY A 138 39.54 3.72 32.19
CA GLY A 138 38.14 4.02 32.50
C GLY A 138 37.39 4.57 31.30
N ILE A 139 38.02 5.47 30.56
CA ILE A 139 37.45 6.02 29.32
C ILE A 139 37.28 4.93 28.25
N ARG A 140 38.26 4.04 28.07
CA ARG A 140 38.14 2.89 27.15
C ARG A 140 36.98 1.97 27.51
N SER A 141 36.71 1.76 28.80
CA SER A 141 35.56 0.97 29.26
C SER A 141 34.23 1.65 28.94
N LEU A 142 34.15 2.98 29.10
CA LEU A 142 32.97 3.76 28.71
C LEU A 142 32.71 3.69 27.21
N VAL A 143 33.77 3.91 26.41
CA VAL A 143 33.70 3.81 24.95
C VAL A 143 33.27 2.42 24.51
N GLY A 144 33.81 1.35 25.11
CA GLY A 144 33.44 -0.03 24.77
C GLY A 144 31.95 -0.33 25.00
N ARG A 145 31.35 0.22 26.06
CA ARG A 145 29.91 0.12 26.29
C ARG A 145 29.11 0.87 25.21
N ALA A 146 29.50 2.11 24.93
CA ALA A 146 28.86 2.91 23.88
C ALA A 146 28.95 2.24 22.49
N VAL A 147 30.07 1.61 22.16
CA VAL A 147 30.22 0.79 20.93
C VAL A 147 29.25 -0.39 20.93
N SER A 148 29.16 -1.12 22.03
CA SER A 148 28.24 -2.26 22.17
C SER A 148 26.77 -1.82 21.99
N ASP A 149 26.41 -0.66 22.52
CA ASP A 149 25.06 -0.11 22.43
C ASP A 149 24.74 0.43 21.02
N ALA A 150 25.75 0.96 20.31
CA ALA A 150 25.57 1.50 18.95
C ALA A 150 25.42 0.41 17.87
N ARG A 151 26.11 -0.74 18.02
CA ARG A 151 26.16 -1.81 17.00
C ARG A 151 24.79 -2.31 16.53
N PRO A 152 23.82 -2.64 17.40
CA PRO A 152 22.50 -3.10 16.96
C PRO A 152 21.75 -2.11 16.08
N HIS A 153 21.94 -0.80 16.31
CA HIS A 153 21.29 0.26 15.53
C HIS A 153 21.87 0.36 14.12
N VAL A 154 23.21 0.26 13.98
CA VAL A 154 23.89 0.22 12.68
C VAL A 154 23.46 -1.03 11.90
N GLU A 155 23.40 -2.19 12.54
CA GLU A 155 22.98 -3.44 11.91
C GLU A 155 21.52 -3.39 11.43
N ALA A 156 20.61 -2.82 12.23
CA ALA A 156 19.21 -2.65 11.87
C ALA A 156 19.05 -1.74 10.64
N ALA A 157 19.75 -0.59 10.62
CA ALA A 157 19.76 0.30 9.47
C ALA A 157 20.32 -0.38 8.22
N GLY A 158 21.44 -1.09 8.35
CA GLY A 158 22.04 -1.84 7.23
C GLY A 158 21.12 -2.91 6.65
N LYS A 159 20.38 -3.64 7.51
CA LYS A 159 19.37 -4.61 7.07
C LYS A 159 18.23 -3.94 6.31
N ALA A 160 17.72 -2.82 6.79
CA ALA A 160 16.63 -2.09 6.14
C ALA A 160 17.05 -1.54 4.76
N VAL A 161 18.26 -0.96 4.66
CA VAL A 161 18.81 -0.50 3.37
C VAL A 161 19.00 -1.66 2.38
N THR A 162 19.49 -2.81 2.87
CA THR A 162 19.65 -4.01 2.04
C THR A 162 18.30 -4.52 1.54
N ALA A 163 17.29 -4.60 2.42
CA ALA A 163 15.95 -5.00 2.03
C ALA A 163 15.33 -4.07 0.99
N ALA A 164 15.54 -2.75 1.10
CA ALA A 164 15.08 -1.80 0.10
C ALA A 164 15.75 -2.00 -1.27
N LYS A 165 17.08 -2.22 -1.29
CA LYS A 165 17.81 -2.56 -2.52
C LYS A 165 17.30 -3.85 -3.15
N ASP A 166 17.04 -4.87 -2.34
CA ASP A 166 16.59 -6.17 -2.81
C ASP A 166 15.17 -6.11 -3.36
N ALA A 167 14.28 -5.33 -2.72
CA ALA A 167 12.94 -5.06 -3.25
C ALA A 167 12.99 -4.39 -4.62
N VAL A 168 13.79 -3.33 -4.78
CA VAL A 168 13.98 -2.65 -6.07
C VAL A 168 14.52 -3.62 -7.12
N THR A 169 15.55 -4.40 -6.77
CA THR A 169 16.16 -5.37 -7.69
C THR A 169 15.16 -6.45 -8.12
N ARG A 170 14.36 -6.96 -7.18
CA ARG A 170 13.32 -7.94 -7.43
C ARG A 170 12.28 -7.40 -8.42
N HIS A 171 11.71 -6.22 -8.18
CA HIS A 171 10.71 -5.64 -9.09
C HIS A 171 11.30 -5.22 -10.43
N MET A 172 12.62 -4.99 -10.54
CA MET A 172 13.27 -4.79 -11.83
C MET A 172 13.32 -6.07 -12.66
N ALA A 173 13.61 -7.21 -12.03
CA ALA A 173 13.77 -8.50 -12.70
C ALA A 173 12.46 -9.27 -12.88
N GLU A 174 11.58 -9.24 -11.88
CA GLU A 174 10.36 -10.01 -11.79
C GLU A 174 9.15 -9.06 -11.80
N ARG A 175 8.42 -9.02 -12.91
CA ARG A 175 7.09 -8.40 -13.00
C ARG A 175 6.13 -9.37 -13.69
N PRO A 176 4.89 -9.57 -13.18
CA PRO A 176 3.94 -10.50 -13.78
C PRO A 176 3.60 -10.21 -15.24
N LEU A 177 3.54 -8.92 -15.59
CA LEU A 177 3.34 -8.44 -16.96
C LEU A 177 3.92 -7.03 -17.06
N THR A 178 4.64 -6.75 -18.14
CA THR A 178 5.14 -5.41 -18.45
C THR A 178 4.53 -4.91 -19.75
N PHE A 179 4.54 -3.59 -19.95
CA PHE A 179 4.12 -3.02 -21.24
C PHE A 179 4.92 -3.56 -22.42
N ALA A 180 6.19 -3.92 -22.20
CA ALA A 180 7.05 -4.51 -23.23
C ALA A 180 6.67 -5.96 -23.58
N ASP A 181 6.00 -6.68 -22.67
CA ASP A 181 5.53 -8.05 -22.92
C ASP A 181 4.27 -8.09 -23.79
N ILE A 182 3.60 -6.94 -23.97
CA ILE A 182 2.41 -6.84 -24.81
C ILE A 182 2.86 -6.75 -26.27
N ALA A 183 2.68 -7.86 -26.99
CA ALA A 183 2.94 -7.90 -28.43
C ALA A 183 2.11 -6.84 -29.18
N ALA A 184 2.71 -6.24 -30.22
CA ALA A 184 1.98 -5.35 -31.12
C ALA A 184 0.84 -6.13 -31.79
N ALA A 185 -0.32 -5.49 -31.95
CA ALA A 185 -1.43 -6.08 -32.67
C ALA A 185 -1.04 -6.36 -34.13
N GLY A 186 -1.37 -7.55 -34.62
CA GLY A 186 -1.15 -7.98 -36.00
C GLY A 186 -1.98 -9.21 -36.38
N ASP A 187 -1.77 -10.34 -35.70
CA ASP A 187 -2.44 -11.60 -36.04
C ASP A 187 -3.77 -11.83 -35.32
N GLU A 188 -4.12 -10.93 -34.41
CA GLU A 188 -5.34 -11.01 -33.63
C GLU A 188 -6.58 -10.83 -34.50
N ARG A 189 -7.69 -11.42 -34.04
CA ARG A 189 -8.96 -11.46 -34.75
C ARG A 189 -9.58 -10.09 -35.02
N PHE A 190 -9.27 -9.10 -34.20
CA PHE A 190 -9.71 -7.72 -34.38
C PHE A 190 -8.90 -6.95 -35.43
N VAL A 191 -7.80 -7.51 -35.94
CA VAL A 191 -6.98 -6.90 -36.99
C VAL A 191 -7.49 -7.37 -38.36
N PRO A 192 -7.93 -6.44 -39.24
CA PRO A 192 -8.37 -6.79 -40.59
C PRO A 192 -7.25 -7.47 -41.39
N ALA A 193 -7.54 -8.64 -41.96
CA ALA A 193 -6.62 -9.36 -42.85
C ALA A 193 -7.41 -10.19 -43.89
N PRO A 194 -6.82 -10.53 -45.06
CA PRO A 194 -7.47 -11.38 -46.05
C PRO A 194 -7.95 -12.71 -45.43
N GLY A 195 -9.24 -13.01 -45.56
CA GLY A 195 -9.85 -14.22 -44.98
C GLY A 195 -10.22 -14.12 -43.49
N ARG A 196 -9.98 -12.98 -42.82
CA ARG A 196 -10.48 -12.72 -41.45
C ARG A 196 -11.70 -11.81 -41.48
N THR A 197 -12.77 -12.25 -40.83
CA THR A 197 -14.00 -11.46 -40.66
C THR A 197 -13.95 -10.65 -39.37
N VAL A 198 -14.05 -9.33 -39.51
CA VAL A 198 -14.28 -8.40 -38.40
C VAL A 198 -15.80 -8.26 -38.24
N ASP A 199 -16.33 -8.82 -37.16
CA ASP A 199 -17.75 -9.01 -36.86
C ASP A 199 -18.25 -8.04 -35.75
N TRP A 200 -17.96 -6.75 -35.88
CA TRP A 200 -18.40 -5.76 -34.90
C TRP A 200 -19.86 -5.40 -35.13
N GLU A 201 -20.72 -5.85 -34.24
CA GLU A 201 -22.14 -5.50 -34.23
C GLU A 201 -22.44 -4.56 -33.08
N ARG A 202 -23.24 -3.53 -33.33
CA ARG A 202 -23.67 -2.63 -32.26
C ARG A 202 -24.59 -3.37 -31.28
N THR A 203 -24.31 -3.23 -29.98
CA THR A 203 -25.17 -3.76 -28.92
C THR A 203 -26.52 -3.05 -28.92
N ALA A 204 -27.61 -3.81 -29.05
CA ALA A 204 -28.96 -3.26 -29.10
C ALA A 204 -29.30 -2.55 -27.79
N GLY A 205 -29.82 -1.32 -27.88
CA GLY A 205 -30.20 -0.52 -26.71
C GLY A 205 -29.04 0.21 -26.03
N TYR A 206 -27.78 0.01 -26.45
CA TYR A 206 -26.66 0.79 -25.92
C TYR A 206 -26.79 2.28 -26.32
N ARG A 207 -26.75 3.13 -25.31
CA ARG A 207 -26.67 4.59 -25.44
C ARG A 207 -25.39 5.07 -24.75
N PRO A 208 -24.52 5.81 -25.46
CA PRO A 208 -23.40 6.48 -24.82
C PRO A 208 -23.93 7.38 -23.70
N GLN A 209 -23.26 7.39 -22.56
CA GLN A 209 -23.59 8.31 -21.49
C GLN A 209 -23.02 9.69 -21.88
N ASP A 210 -23.88 10.67 -22.10
CA ASP A 210 -23.47 12.00 -22.55
C ASP A 210 -22.64 12.72 -21.45
N GLY A 211 -21.32 12.73 -21.63
CA GLY A 211 -20.32 13.72 -21.21
C GLY A 211 -20.42 14.38 -19.82
N ALA A 212 -19.45 14.06 -18.96
CA ALA A 212 -18.87 15.02 -18.02
C ALA A 212 -17.34 14.96 -18.06
N GLY A 213 -16.76 15.84 -18.89
CA GLY A 213 -15.54 16.61 -18.61
C GLY A 213 -14.26 15.90 -18.18
N ASN A 214 -13.42 15.59 -19.17
CA ASN A 214 -11.96 15.62 -19.05
C ASN A 214 -11.48 16.94 -18.40
N GLY A 215 -10.71 16.85 -17.32
CA GLY A 215 -10.09 17.99 -16.64
C GLY A 215 -8.94 17.55 -15.75
N GLY A 216 -7.76 17.33 -16.32
CA GLY A 216 -6.55 17.11 -15.55
C GLY A 216 -6.13 18.37 -14.78
N ASN A 217 -5.49 18.19 -13.61
CA ASN A 217 -4.26 18.89 -13.19
C ASN A 217 -3.86 18.55 -11.73
N GLY A 218 -2.66 17.99 -11.54
CA GLY A 218 -1.66 18.43 -10.54
C GLY A 218 -1.85 18.20 -9.01
N GLY A 219 -0.94 17.40 -8.45
CA GLY A 219 -0.46 17.48 -7.05
C GLY A 219 -1.10 16.46 -6.09
N GLY A 220 -0.42 15.69 -5.25
CA GLY A 220 0.95 15.66 -4.76
C GLY A 220 0.95 15.10 -3.33
N GLY A 221 1.72 14.03 -3.07
CA GLY A 221 2.09 13.52 -1.72
C GLY A 221 1.07 12.60 -1.02
N ASN A 222 1.40 11.71 -0.09
CA ASN A 222 2.63 11.02 0.32
C ASN A 222 2.24 9.97 1.41
N GLY A 223 2.93 8.80 1.43
CA GLY A 223 3.07 7.87 2.58
C GLY A 223 1.90 6.90 2.87
N GLY A 224 2.07 5.64 3.25
CA GLY A 224 3.24 4.79 3.50
C GLY A 224 2.87 3.60 4.42
N GLY A 225 3.39 2.38 4.14
CA GLY A 225 3.58 1.21 5.04
C GLY A 225 2.35 0.48 5.62
N GLY A 226 2.30 -0.85 5.84
CA GLY A 226 3.23 -1.96 5.60
C GLY A 226 2.75 -3.28 6.28
N ASN A 227 3.13 -4.42 5.68
CA ASN A 227 3.50 -5.76 6.22
C ASN A 227 2.54 -6.81 6.87
N GLY A 228 2.65 -8.06 6.36
CA GLY A 228 2.78 -9.34 7.11
C GLY A 228 1.63 -10.39 7.03
N GLN A 229 1.65 -11.45 6.18
CA GLN A 229 2.17 -12.85 6.33
C GLN A 229 1.63 -13.67 7.55
N GLY A 230 1.18 -14.95 7.49
CA GLY A 230 0.98 -15.98 6.44
C GLY A 230 0.56 -17.37 6.99
N GLY A 231 0.00 -18.26 6.13
CA GLY A 231 -0.08 -19.77 6.14
C GLY A 231 -1.05 -20.51 7.11
N GLY A 232 -1.78 -21.62 6.81
CA GLY A 232 -2.03 -22.46 5.62
C GLY A 232 -2.86 -23.76 5.95
N PHE A 233 -3.82 -24.13 5.06
CA PHE A 233 -4.48 -25.43 4.65
C PHE A 233 -4.83 -26.57 5.66
N GLY A 234 -5.92 -27.37 5.59
CA GLY A 234 -7.03 -27.61 4.64
C GLY A 234 -7.94 -28.83 5.04
N GLY A 235 -9.02 -29.13 4.29
CA GLY A 235 -9.80 -30.40 4.36
C GLY A 235 -11.29 -30.32 3.94
N TYR A 236 -11.63 -30.71 2.71
CA TYR A 236 -13.00 -30.67 2.13
C TYR A 236 -13.77 -31.99 2.35
N GLY A 237 -14.93 -31.91 3.01
CA GLY A 237 -15.88 -33.02 3.20
C GLY A 237 -16.74 -33.33 1.96
N SER A 238 -17.76 -34.19 2.15
CA SER A 238 -18.49 -35.02 1.16
C SER A 238 -19.09 -34.38 -0.11
N SER A 239 -18.85 -33.08 -0.37
CA SER A 239 -19.26 -32.39 -1.60
C SER A 239 -18.11 -32.18 -2.59
N GLY A 240 -16.85 -32.37 -2.17
CA GLY A 240 -15.70 -31.88 -2.94
C GLY A 240 -15.64 -30.34 -3.03
N PRO A 241 -14.57 -29.77 -3.61
CA PRO A 241 -14.37 -28.31 -3.63
C PRO A 241 -15.23 -27.61 -4.71
N PRO A 242 -15.74 -26.39 -4.46
CA PRO A 242 -16.29 -25.51 -5.48
C PRO A 242 -15.19 -24.69 -6.20
N PRO A 243 -15.45 -24.14 -7.41
CA PRO A 243 -14.45 -23.75 -8.43
C PRO A 243 -13.64 -22.47 -8.09
N PRO A 244 -12.49 -22.22 -8.77
CA PRO A 244 -11.55 -21.16 -8.43
C PRO A 244 -12.05 -19.76 -8.80
N GLY A 245 -11.95 -18.81 -7.86
CA GLY A 245 -12.28 -17.40 -8.10
C GLY A 245 -12.83 -16.66 -6.88
N GLY A 246 -12.08 -16.64 -5.78
CA GLY A 246 -12.28 -15.65 -4.72
C GLY A 246 -11.17 -14.61 -4.84
N GLY A 247 -11.51 -13.32 -4.77
CA GLY A 247 -10.50 -12.27 -4.60
C GLY A 247 -9.56 -12.59 -3.43
N PRO A 248 -8.38 -11.95 -3.34
CA PRO A 248 -7.37 -12.30 -2.34
C PRO A 248 -8.00 -12.30 -0.93
N ALA A 249 -7.54 -13.16 -0.03
CA ALA A 249 -8.08 -13.21 1.33
C ALA A 249 -7.72 -11.93 2.12
N PRO A 250 -8.53 -11.53 3.13
CA PRO A 250 -8.17 -10.42 4.00
C PRO A 250 -6.84 -10.68 4.72
N THR A 251 -5.90 -9.75 4.64
CA THR A 251 -4.56 -9.86 5.25
C THR A 251 -4.36 -8.85 6.38
N GLY A 252 -3.55 -9.21 7.38
CA GLY A 252 -3.12 -8.30 8.45
C GLY A 252 -4.26 -7.73 9.32
N GLN A 253 -4.06 -6.50 9.80
CA GLN A 253 -4.96 -5.80 10.73
C GLN A 253 -6.38 -5.57 10.17
N VAL A 254 -6.50 -5.47 8.84
CA VAL A 254 -7.81 -5.31 8.18
C VAL A 254 -8.71 -6.53 8.37
N LYS A 255 -8.12 -7.72 8.43
CA LYS A 255 -8.87 -8.95 8.72
C LYS A 255 -9.52 -8.89 10.10
N GLU A 256 -8.78 -8.44 11.13
CA GLU A 256 -9.29 -8.33 12.50
C GLU A 256 -10.45 -7.34 12.59
N TRP A 257 -10.35 -6.21 11.87
CA TRP A 257 -11.44 -5.23 11.80
C TRP A 257 -12.69 -5.77 11.10
N ILE A 258 -12.53 -6.53 10.01
CA ILE A 258 -13.66 -7.18 9.31
C ILE A 258 -14.33 -8.20 10.23
N GLU A 259 -13.55 -9.05 10.91
CA GLU A 259 -14.07 -10.07 11.82
C GLU A 259 -14.81 -9.42 13.01
N GLN A 260 -14.21 -8.40 13.63
CA GLN A 260 -14.82 -7.65 14.72
C GLN A 260 -16.12 -6.97 14.29
N ALA A 261 -16.15 -6.31 13.12
CA ALA A 261 -17.35 -5.68 12.58
C ALA A 261 -18.46 -6.72 12.31
N ILE A 262 -18.11 -7.89 11.75
CA ILE A 262 -19.06 -8.98 11.51
C ILE A 262 -19.63 -9.53 12.83
N GLU A 263 -18.80 -9.73 13.86
CA GLU A 263 -19.28 -10.20 15.16
C GLU A 263 -20.23 -9.21 15.82
N ILE A 264 -19.92 -7.90 15.75
CA ILE A 264 -20.83 -6.84 16.22
C ILE A 264 -22.15 -6.87 15.46
N LEU A 265 -22.11 -6.99 14.12
CA LEU A 265 -23.30 -7.04 13.29
C LEU A 265 -24.16 -8.30 13.52
N LYS A 266 -23.53 -9.46 13.72
CA LYS A 266 -24.22 -10.71 14.11
C LYS A 266 -24.94 -10.55 15.45
N ALA A 267 -24.29 -9.94 16.44
CA ALA A 267 -24.91 -9.67 17.74
C ALA A 267 -26.12 -8.72 17.63
N GLN A 268 -26.15 -7.87 16.60
CA GLN A 268 -27.29 -7.00 16.26
C GLN A 268 -28.34 -7.68 15.36
N GLY A 269 -28.21 -8.99 15.10
CA GLY A 269 -29.18 -9.78 14.34
C GLY A 269 -29.00 -9.75 12.83
N TYR A 270 -27.88 -9.25 12.30
CA TYR A 270 -27.59 -9.35 10.86
C TYR A 270 -27.16 -10.78 10.50
N PRO A 271 -27.75 -11.37 9.44
CA PRO A 271 -27.44 -12.73 9.03
C PRO A 271 -26.04 -12.84 8.41
N ALA A 272 -25.26 -13.81 8.86
CA ALA A 272 -23.86 -13.99 8.47
C ALA A 272 -23.68 -14.23 6.96
N GLU A 273 -24.62 -14.91 6.31
CA GLU A 273 -24.60 -15.19 4.88
C GLU A 273 -24.67 -13.94 4.00
N LYS A 274 -25.07 -12.78 4.56
CA LYS A 274 -25.09 -11.50 3.84
C LYS A 274 -23.80 -10.70 3.95
N MET A 275 -22.87 -11.13 4.81
CA MET A 275 -21.66 -10.39 5.22
C MET A 275 -20.41 -11.19 4.88
N ASN A 276 -20.27 -11.63 3.63
CA ASN A 276 -19.12 -12.42 3.20
C ASN A 276 -17.80 -11.64 3.46
N PRO A 277 -16.90 -12.12 4.34
CA PRO A 277 -15.69 -11.38 4.71
C PRO A 277 -14.75 -11.10 3.53
N SER A 278 -14.68 -12.02 2.56
CA SER A 278 -13.83 -11.86 1.37
C SER A 278 -14.37 -10.81 0.42
N ASP A 279 -15.69 -10.66 0.35
CA ASP A 279 -16.31 -9.61 -0.46
C ASP A 279 -16.14 -8.23 0.19
N ILE A 280 -16.27 -8.16 1.52
CA ILE A 280 -15.97 -6.96 2.30
C ILE A 280 -14.50 -6.56 2.10
N TRP A 281 -13.59 -7.53 2.16
CA TRP A 281 -12.18 -7.27 1.93
C TRP A 281 -11.88 -6.85 0.49
N MET A 282 -12.47 -7.50 -0.51
CA MET A 282 -12.27 -7.13 -1.91
C MET A 282 -12.68 -5.68 -2.15
N ILE A 283 -13.81 -5.26 -1.59
CA ILE A 283 -14.21 -3.85 -1.55
C ILE A 283 -13.10 -3.01 -0.92
N ILE A 284 -12.72 -3.29 0.33
CA ILE A 284 -11.74 -2.47 1.06
C ILE A 284 -10.42 -2.35 0.30
N GLN A 285 -9.98 -3.43 -0.33
CA GLN A 285 -8.78 -3.46 -1.14
C GLN A 285 -8.88 -2.53 -2.34
N HIS A 286 -10.03 -2.52 -3.04
CA HIS A 286 -10.24 -1.64 -4.19
C HIS A 286 -10.55 -0.19 -3.80
N GLU A 287 -11.22 0.03 -2.67
CA GLU A 287 -11.71 1.34 -2.23
C GLU A 287 -10.64 2.15 -1.47
N SER A 288 -9.87 1.50 -0.60
CA SER A 288 -8.93 2.18 0.30
C SER A 288 -7.53 1.56 0.36
N GLY A 289 -7.32 0.41 -0.30
CA GLY A 289 -6.09 -0.37 -0.15
C GLY A 289 -5.83 -0.84 1.30
N GLY A 290 -6.85 -0.78 2.18
CA GLY A 290 -6.72 -1.10 3.60
C GLY A 290 -6.34 0.07 4.51
N ASN A 291 -6.35 1.32 4.04
CA ASN A 291 -6.06 2.51 4.85
C ASN A 291 -7.33 3.08 5.53
N PRO A 292 -7.47 3.04 6.88
CA PRO A 292 -8.63 3.58 7.60
C PRO A 292 -8.80 5.10 7.48
N HIS A 293 -7.74 5.81 7.10
CA HIS A 293 -7.74 7.25 6.87
C HIS A 293 -7.79 7.61 5.38
N ALA A 294 -8.15 6.66 4.51
CA ALA A 294 -8.36 6.94 3.10
C ALA A 294 -9.49 7.96 2.92
N ILE A 295 -9.27 8.97 2.08
CA ILE A 295 -10.26 9.96 1.69
C ILE A 295 -10.20 10.09 0.18
N ASN A 296 -11.31 9.76 -0.49
CA ASN A 296 -11.47 10.05 -1.91
C ASN A 296 -11.88 11.52 -2.06
N ASN A 297 -10.99 12.33 -2.61
CA ASN A 297 -11.23 13.76 -2.84
C ASN A 297 -11.55 14.08 -4.30
N TRP A 298 -11.74 13.07 -5.15
CA TRP A 298 -11.69 13.24 -6.61
C TRP A 298 -13.02 12.93 -7.31
N ASP A 299 -14.01 12.39 -6.60
CA ASP A 299 -15.34 12.11 -7.15
C ASP A 299 -16.33 13.28 -6.98
N SER A 300 -17.55 13.09 -7.48
CA SER A 300 -18.61 14.11 -7.37
C SER A 300 -19.04 14.40 -5.93
N ASN A 301 -18.85 13.45 -5.01
CA ASN A 301 -19.18 13.64 -3.60
C ASN A 301 -18.14 14.54 -2.92
N ALA A 302 -16.86 14.36 -3.22
CA ALA A 302 -15.80 15.25 -2.78
C ALA A 302 -15.98 16.68 -3.32
N ALA A 303 -16.38 16.82 -4.59
CA ALA A 303 -16.72 18.12 -5.17
C ALA A 303 -17.92 18.78 -4.48
N ALA A 304 -18.85 17.98 -3.95
CA ALA A 304 -19.97 18.44 -3.13
C ALA A 304 -19.60 18.67 -1.64
N GLY A 305 -18.32 18.53 -1.26
CA GLY A 305 -17.83 18.74 0.11
C GLY A 305 -18.13 17.58 1.07
N ILE A 306 -18.55 16.43 0.56
CA ILE A 306 -18.89 15.21 1.31
C ILE A 306 -18.07 14.01 0.80
N PRO A 307 -16.73 14.07 0.84
CA PRO A 307 -15.90 13.02 0.25
C PRO A 307 -16.13 11.66 0.91
N SER A 308 -15.92 10.59 0.15
CA SER A 308 -15.90 9.23 0.68
C SER A 308 -14.66 9.01 1.55
N LYS A 309 -14.84 8.34 2.70
CA LYS A 309 -13.84 8.20 3.76
C LYS A 309 -13.80 6.78 4.33
N GLY A 310 -12.62 6.40 4.81
CA GLY A 310 -12.37 5.15 5.52
C GLY A 310 -12.35 3.90 4.65
N LEU A 311 -12.32 2.73 5.28
CA LEU A 311 -11.99 1.46 4.62
C LEU A 311 -12.94 1.09 3.47
N MET A 312 -14.24 1.28 3.65
CA MET A 312 -15.28 0.98 2.65
C MET A 312 -15.70 2.22 1.86
N GLN A 313 -14.96 3.33 1.96
CA GLN A 313 -15.20 4.59 1.25
C GLN A 313 -16.65 5.09 1.35
N THR A 314 -17.13 5.30 2.58
CA THR A 314 -18.47 5.86 2.82
C THR A 314 -18.44 7.39 2.90
N ILE A 315 -19.44 8.07 2.35
CA ILE A 315 -19.64 9.53 2.54
C ILE A 315 -20.36 9.81 3.87
N ASP A 316 -20.16 11.01 4.45
CA ASP A 316 -20.73 11.36 5.77
C ASP A 316 -22.24 11.07 5.90
N PRO A 317 -23.12 11.44 4.94
CA PRO A 317 -24.56 11.14 5.07
C PRO A 317 -24.89 9.65 5.04
N THR A 318 -24.09 8.85 4.32
CA THR A 318 -24.24 7.39 4.26
C THR A 318 -23.77 6.79 5.58
N PHE A 319 -22.61 7.20 6.07
CA PHE A 319 -22.08 6.74 7.35
C PHE A 319 -23.05 7.04 8.49
N ASP A 320 -23.53 8.28 8.63
CA ASP A 320 -24.44 8.69 9.70
C ASP A 320 -25.74 7.86 9.73
N ARG A 321 -26.28 7.56 8.54
CA ARG A 321 -27.50 6.77 8.39
C ARG A 321 -27.30 5.30 8.70
N TRP A 322 -26.13 4.75 8.37
CA TRP A 322 -25.87 3.31 8.43
C TRP A 322 -24.93 2.88 9.56
N SER A 323 -24.40 3.80 10.37
CA SER A 323 -23.62 3.45 11.54
C SER A 323 -24.49 3.01 12.73
N LEU A 324 -23.93 2.25 13.66
CA LEU A 324 -24.63 1.77 14.86
C LEU A 324 -24.51 2.78 16.02
N PRO A 325 -25.44 2.76 17.00
CA PRO A 325 -25.23 3.49 18.25
C PRO A 325 -23.91 3.06 18.93
N GLY A 326 -23.08 4.02 19.34
CA GLY A 326 -21.75 3.76 19.89
C GLY A 326 -20.64 3.57 18.85
N HIS A 327 -20.99 3.49 17.55
CA HIS A 327 -20.07 3.36 16.42
C HIS A 327 -20.24 4.58 15.50
N LYS A 328 -19.56 5.68 15.83
CA LYS A 328 -19.80 7.01 15.24
C LYS A 328 -18.53 7.70 14.74
N ASP A 329 -17.40 6.99 14.69
CA ASP A 329 -16.18 7.52 14.10
C ASP A 329 -15.99 6.97 12.67
N ILE A 330 -16.09 7.83 11.65
CA ILE A 330 -15.96 7.42 10.25
C ILE A 330 -14.57 6.91 9.86
N TYR A 331 -13.54 7.28 10.65
CA TYR A 331 -12.16 6.83 10.48
C TYR A 331 -11.79 5.66 11.40
N ASP A 332 -12.65 5.31 12.35
CA ASP A 332 -12.50 4.02 13.04
C ASP A 332 -12.78 2.90 12.04
N PRO A 333 -11.84 1.96 11.86
CA PRO A 333 -11.93 0.94 10.82
C PRO A 333 -13.12 0.00 11.04
N VAL A 334 -13.48 -0.30 12.28
CA VAL A 334 -14.59 -1.20 12.61
C VAL A 334 -15.92 -0.49 12.36
N ASP A 335 -16.04 0.76 12.80
CA ASP A 335 -17.22 1.59 12.57
C ASP A 335 -17.51 1.80 11.08
N ASN A 336 -16.47 2.07 10.28
CA ASN A 336 -16.58 2.25 8.84
C ASN A 336 -17.05 0.99 8.12
N ILE A 337 -16.51 -0.18 8.51
CA ILE A 337 -16.95 -1.48 7.98
C ILE A 337 -18.40 -1.75 8.38
N ILE A 338 -18.78 -1.49 9.64
CA ILE A 338 -20.17 -1.62 10.11
C ILE A 338 -21.12 -0.82 9.22
N ALA A 339 -20.81 0.44 8.94
CA ALA A 339 -21.66 1.29 8.12
C ALA A 339 -21.72 0.83 6.65
N GLY A 340 -20.57 0.49 6.05
CA GLY A 340 -20.49 0.03 4.67
C GLY A 340 -21.22 -1.30 4.43
N VAL A 341 -21.08 -2.26 5.34
CA VAL A 341 -21.78 -3.55 5.28
C VAL A 341 -23.29 -3.36 5.42
N ARG A 342 -23.74 -2.52 6.36
CA ARG A 342 -25.18 -2.24 6.55
C ARG A 342 -25.78 -1.55 5.34
N TYR A 343 -25.06 -0.60 4.73
CA TYR A 343 -25.45 0.01 3.46
C TYR A 343 -25.59 -1.04 2.34
N ALA A 344 -24.57 -1.90 2.17
CA ALA A 344 -24.57 -2.92 1.14
C ALA A 344 -25.75 -3.91 1.30
N ILE A 345 -26.03 -4.36 2.53
CA ILE A 345 -27.18 -5.22 2.82
C ILE A 345 -28.50 -4.49 2.55
N GLY A 346 -28.62 -3.24 3.00
CA GLY A 346 -29.85 -2.47 2.89
C GLY A 346 -30.19 -2.06 1.46
N ARG A 347 -29.18 -1.85 0.61
CA ARG A 347 -29.35 -1.42 -0.77
C ARG A 347 -29.33 -2.57 -1.78
N TYR A 348 -28.46 -3.56 -1.58
CA TYR A 348 -28.21 -4.65 -2.54
C TYR A 348 -28.65 -6.03 -2.02
N GLY A 349 -29.08 -6.13 -0.76
CA GLY A 349 -29.53 -7.38 -0.15
C GLY A 349 -28.41 -8.22 0.47
N SER A 350 -27.15 -8.04 0.06
CA SER A 350 -25.93 -8.60 0.66
C SER A 350 -24.68 -7.85 0.15
N VAL A 351 -23.55 -8.02 0.84
CA VAL A 351 -22.26 -7.51 0.33
C VAL A 351 -21.88 -8.19 -0.99
N SER A 352 -22.21 -9.47 -1.15
CA SER A 352 -21.94 -10.24 -2.37
C SER A 352 -22.67 -9.72 -3.62
N ALA A 353 -23.77 -9.00 -3.43
CA ALA A 353 -24.61 -8.45 -4.50
C ALA A 353 -24.22 -7.02 -4.90
N VAL A 354 -23.21 -6.45 -4.26
CA VAL A 354 -22.64 -5.16 -4.61
C VAL A 354 -22.13 -5.20 -6.06
N PRO A 355 -22.44 -4.20 -6.92
CA PRO A 355 -22.06 -4.21 -8.33
C PRO A 355 -20.56 -4.47 -8.59
N GLY A 356 -19.67 -3.84 -7.83
CA GLY A 356 -18.23 -4.10 -7.96
C GLY A 356 -17.79 -5.48 -7.54
N VAL A 357 -18.44 -6.06 -6.52
CA VAL A 357 -18.17 -7.43 -6.08
C VAL A 357 -18.64 -8.43 -7.12
N VAL A 358 -19.85 -8.21 -7.66
CA VAL A 358 -20.42 -9.01 -8.74
C VAL A 358 -19.57 -8.89 -10.01
N GLY A 359 -19.11 -7.68 -10.32
CA GLY A 359 -18.29 -7.41 -11.50
C GLY A 359 -16.91 -8.06 -11.43
N THR A 360 -16.25 -8.01 -10.28
CA THR A 360 -14.99 -8.75 -10.09
C THR A 360 -15.19 -10.26 -10.17
N LYS A 361 -16.29 -10.79 -9.60
CA LYS A 361 -16.60 -12.23 -9.65
C LYS A 361 -16.98 -12.73 -11.04
N ASN A 362 -17.59 -11.87 -11.86
CA ASN A 362 -18.00 -12.19 -13.23
C ASN A 362 -16.97 -11.77 -14.29
N GLY A 363 -15.81 -11.25 -13.86
CA GLY A 363 -14.70 -10.90 -14.75
C GLY A 363 -14.86 -9.58 -15.51
N THR A 364 -15.84 -8.74 -15.14
CA THR A 364 -16.08 -7.39 -15.71
C THR A 364 -15.34 -6.29 -14.94
N GLY A 365 -14.66 -6.61 -13.84
CA GLY A 365 -13.89 -5.68 -13.01
C GLY A 365 -14.69 -5.06 -11.85
N TYR A 366 -13.98 -4.46 -10.89
CA TYR A 366 -14.58 -3.81 -9.73
C TYR A 366 -15.16 -2.44 -10.09
N VAL A 367 -16.33 -2.12 -9.54
CA VAL A 367 -17.04 -0.84 -9.67
C VAL A 367 -17.48 -0.42 -8.27
N GLY A 368 -16.93 0.68 -7.76
CA GLY A 368 -17.36 1.26 -6.48
C GLY A 368 -18.84 1.66 -6.50
N TYR A 369 -19.43 1.89 -5.33
CA TYR A 369 -20.90 1.93 -5.16
C TYR A 369 -21.47 3.11 -4.38
#